data_AF-A0A849QZ93-F1
#
_entry.id   AF-A0A849QZ93-F1
#
_cell.length_a   1.000
_cell.length_b   1.000
_cell.length_c   1.000
_cell.angle_alpha   90.00
_cell.angle_beta   90.00
_cell.angle_gamma   90.00
#
_symmetry.space_group_name_H-M   'P 1'
#
loop_
_entity.id
_entity.type
_entity.pdbx_description
1 polymer ?
#
loop_
_entity_poly.entity_id
_entity_poly.type
_entity_poly.pdbx_seq_one_letter_code
_entity_poly.pdbx_strand_id
1 'polypeptide(L)'
;LVIEYAQRMGLKGIALLAETSFPETLDIKACYAGLRKASELLGIEIDLSGIEKEARKFDEGFKKYLKEIQEKKSQEEDLSYIG
;
A
#
# COMPACT_ATOMS: atom_id res chain seq x y z
N LEU A 1 -20.59 12.64 -2.27
CA LEU A 1 -21.53 13.11 -1.22
C LEU A 1 -20.85 13.96 -0.14
N VAL A 2 -19.83 13.47 0.60
CA VAL A 2 -19.25 14.24 1.74
C VAL A 2 -18.51 15.51 1.30
N ILE A 3 -17.64 15.44 0.29
CA ILE A 3 -16.91 16.62 -0.21
C ILE A 3 -17.88 17.66 -0.79
N GLU A 4 -18.90 17.21 -1.51
CA GLU A 4 -19.94 18.08 -2.06
C GLU A 4 -20.76 18.77 -0.95
N TYR A 5 -21.13 18.02 0.09
CA TYR A 5 -21.82 18.59 1.26
C TYR A 5 -20.94 19.63 1.97
N ALA A 6 -19.66 19.34 2.17
CA ALA A 6 -18.70 20.27 2.76
C ALA A 6 -18.63 21.58 1.95
N GLN A 7 -18.58 21.48 0.61
CA GLN A 7 -18.58 22.64 -0.28
C GLN A 7 -19.85 23.49 -0.12
N ARG A 8 -21.04 22.88 -0.02
CA ARG A 8 -22.30 23.59 0.23
C ARG A 8 -22.32 24.33 1.57
N MET A 9 -21.50 23.89 2.52
CA MET A 9 -21.32 24.53 3.83
C MET A 9 -20.17 25.54 3.87
N GLY A 10 -19.58 25.88 2.71
CA GLY A 10 -18.47 26.83 2.63
C GLY A 10 -17.12 26.24 3.10
N LEU A 11 -17.04 24.93 3.30
CA LEU A 11 -15.81 24.24 3.67
C LEU A 11 -15.05 23.80 2.41
N LYS A 12 -13.74 24.00 2.40
CA LYS A 12 -12.85 23.43 1.38
C LYS A 12 -12.45 22.03 1.82
N GLY A 13 -12.78 21.03 1.01
CA GLY A 13 -12.42 19.64 1.25
C GLY A 13 -11.70 19.04 0.05
N ILE A 14 -10.82 18.08 0.31
CA ILE A 14 -10.19 17.24 -0.72
C ILE A 14 -10.39 15.78 -0.34
N ALA A 15 -10.50 14.92 -1.35
CA ALA A 15 -10.47 13.48 -1.16
C ALA A 15 -9.09 12.97 -1.60
N LEU A 16 -8.39 12.28 -0.70
CA LEU A 16 -7.15 11.58 -1.00
C LEU A 16 -7.44 10.10 -1.17
N LEU A 17 -7.02 9.56 -2.31
CA LEU A 17 -7.14 8.14 -2.61
C LEU A 17 -5.73 7.60 -2.81
N ALA A 18 -5.34 6.62 -1.99
CA ALA A 18 -4.13 5.86 -2.19
C ALA A 18 -4.47 4.59 -2.97
N GLU A 19 -3.77 4.35 -4.07
CA GLU A 19 -3.90 3.12 -4.82
C GLU A 19 -3.41 1.92 -3.99
N THR A 20 -4.12 0.80 -4.08
CA THR A 20 -3.76 -0.44 -3.41
C THR A 20 -3.68 -1.59 -4.42
N SER A 21 -2.70 -2.46 -4.24
CA SER A 21 -2.58 -3.71 -5.00
C SER A 21 -3.31 -4.89 -4.33
N PHE A 22 -3.85 -4.69 -3.12
CA PHE A 22 -4.45 -5.74 -2.30
C PHE A 22 -5.85 -5.33 -1.84
N PRO A 23 -6.87 -5.38 -2.71
CA PRO A 23 -8.21 -4.88 -2.40
C PRO A 23 -8.93 -5.65 -1.29
N GLU A 24 -8.59 -6.93 -1.09
CA GLU A 24 -9.23 -7.81 -0.10
C GLU A 24 -8.43 -7.95 1.20
N THR A 25 -7.26 -7.31 1.30
CA THR A 25 -6.40 -7.44 2.48
C THR A 25 -5.80 -6.09 2.88
N LEU A 26 -5.09 -6.05 4.01
CA LEU A 26 -4.45 -4.83 4.47
C LEU A 26 -3.22 -4.50 3.62
N ASP A 27 -3.31 -3.40 2.87
CA ASP A 27 -2.17 -2.79 2.18
C ASP A 27 -1.56 -1.66 3.01
N ILE A 28 -0.65 -2.04 3.91
CA ILE A 28 0.01 -1.09 4.81
C ILE A 28 0.84 -0.03 4.07
N LYS A 29 1.32 -0.34 2.85
CA LYS A 29 2.09 0.59 2.02
C LYS A 29 1.19 1.68 1.46
N ALA A 30 -0.01 1.32 0.99
CA ALA A 30 -1.02 2.28 0.54
C ALA A 30 -1.45 3.19 1.70
N CYS A 31 -1.69 2.64 2.90
CA CYS A 31 -1.99 3.43 4.09
C CYS A 31 -0.87 4.43 4.43
N TYR A 32 0.38 3.98 4.45
CA TYR A 32 1.54 4.84 4.70
C TYR A 32 1.65 5.98 3.69
N ALA A 33 1.50 5.68 2.40
CA ALA A 33 1.54 6.67 1.34
C ALA A 33 0.44 7.74 1.49
N GLY A 34 -0.79 7.32 1.81
CA GLY A 34 -1.91 8.23 2.05
C GLY A 34 -1.68 9.15 3.25
N LEU A 35 -1.23 8.61 4.39
CA LEU A 35 -0.96 9.39 5.60
C LEU A 35 0.20 10.36 5.43
N ARG A 36 1.28 9.92 4.78
CA ARG A 36 2.40 10.80 4.42
C ARG A 36 1.90 11.96 3.56
N LYS A 37 1.08 11.67 2.54
CA LYS A 37 0.58 12.74 1.67
C LYS A 37 -0.37 13.70 2.38
N ALA A 38 -1.18 13.20 3.30
CA ALA A 38 -2.03 14.03 4.14
C ALA A 38 -1.21 14.96 5.05
N SER A 39 -0.16 14.45 5.70
CA SER A 39 0.79 15.24 6.50
C SER A 39 1.43 16.36 5.67
N GLU A 40 1.93 16.03 4.47
CA GLU A 40 2.51 17.01 3.54
C GLU A 40 1.53 18.12 3.13
N LEU A 41 0.29 17.74 2.78
CA LEU A 41 -0.72 18.70 2.28
C LEU A 41 -1.29 19.61 3.37
N LEU A 42 -1.41 19.09 4.59
CA LEU A 42 -1.95 19.84 5.72
C LEU A 42 -0.86 20.62 6.46
N GLY A 43 0.42 20.34 6.21
CA GLY A 43 1.54 20.95 6.93
C GLY A 43 1.57 20.55 8.41
N ILE A 44 0.99 19.40 8.75
CA ILE A 44 0.95 18.86 10.12
C ILE A 44 2.00 17.76 10.27
N GLU A 45 2.66 17.73 11.42
CA GLU A 45 3.60 16.66 11.75
C GLU A 45 2.83 15.46 12.28
N ILE A 46 2.80 14.38 11.50
CA ILE A 46 2.26 13.08 11.90
C ILE A 46 3.45 12.18 12.17
N ASP A 47 3.51 11.57 13.35
CA ASP A 47 4.49 10.51 13.60
C ASP A 47 4.11 9.27 12.77
N LEU A 48 4.91 8.99 11.74
CA LEU A 48 4.73 7.86 10.84
C LEU A 48 5.70 6.71 11.10
N SER A 49 6.54 6.81 12.15
CA SER A 49 7.63 5.85 12.40
C SER A 49 7.13 4.40 12.55
N GLY A 50 6.01 4.21 13.24
CA GLY A 50 5.40 2.90 13.44
C GLY A 50 4.91 2.26 12.14
N ILE A 51 4.15 3.01 11.34
CA ILE A 51 3.61 2.49 10.08
C ILE A 51 4.70 2.32 9.02
N GLU A 52 5.73 3.19 9.02
CA GLU A 52 6.88 3.05 8.14
C GLU A 52 7.61 1.72 8.40
N LYS A 53 7.81 1.35 9.67
CA LYS A 53 8.44 0.09 10.05
C LYS A 53 7.63 -1.11 9.54
N GLU A 54 6.31 -1.10 9.70
CA GLU A 54 5.45 -2.17 9.20
C GLU A 54 5.41 -2.21 7.67
N ALA A 55 5.42 -1.06 6.99
CA ALA A 55 5.50 -0.98 5.53
C ALA A 55 6.80 -1.59 4.99
N ARG A 56 7.93 -1.38 5.67
CA ARG A 56 9.22 -2.00 5.31
C ARG A 56 9.18 -3.52 5.49
N LYS A 57 8.67 -4.02 6.63
CA LYS A 57 8.51 -5.47 6.86
C LYS A 57 7.62 -6.13 5.81
N PHE A 58 6.52 -5.47 5.45
CA PHE A 58 5.62 -5.96 4.42
C PHE A 58 6.33 -6.08 3.07
N ASP A 59 7.09 -5.05 2.67
CA ASP A 59 7.85 -5.06 1.42
C ASP A 59 8.90 -6.17 1.38
N GLU A 60 9.63 -6.37 2.48
CA GLU A 60 10.62 -7.45 2.62
C GLU A 60 9.97 -8.84 2.55
N GLY A 61 8.89 -9.05 3.30
CA GLY A 61 8.13 -10.29 3.29
C GLY A 61 7.54 -10.60 1.90
N PHE A 62 7.02 -9.58 1.22
CA PHE A 62 6.47 -9.72 -0.11
C PHE A 62 7.54 -10.07 -1.15
N LYS A 63 8.72 -9.43 -1.10
CA LYS A 63 9.86 -9.79 -1.97
C LYS A 63 10.30 -11.24 -1.76
N LYS A 64 10.36 -11.70 -0.51
CA LYS A 64 10.71 -13.09 -0.20
C LYS A 64 9.67 -14.06 -0.77
N TYR A 65 8.39 -13.78 -0.57
CA TYR A 65 7.30 -14.59 -1.10
C TYR A 65 7.34 -14.69 -2.63
N LEU A 66 7.56 -13.57 -3.34
CA LEU A 66 7.69 -13.59 -4.80
C LEU A 66 8.88 -14.43 -5.27
N LYS A 67 10.02 -14.34 -4.57
CA LYS A 67 11.19 -15.16 -4.86
C LYS A 67 10.90 -16.66 -4.69
N GLU A 68 10.22 -17.04 -3.62
CA GLU A 68 9.83 -18.44 -3.38
C GLU A 68 8.86 -18.98 -4.46
N ILE A 69 7.91 -18.15 -4.93
CA ILE A 69 7.05 -18.53 -6.06
C ILE A 69 7.87 -18.75 -7.33
N GLN A 70 8.81 -17.86 -7.61
CA GLN A 70 9.64 -17.93 -8.82
C GLN A 70 10.53 -19.18 -8.80
N GLU A 71 11.15 -19.48 -7.67
CA GLU A 71 11.98 -20.69 -7.49
C GLU A 71 11.15 -21.98 -7.65
N LYS A 72 9.93 -22.03 -7.12
CA LYS A 72 9.02 -23.18 -7.30
C LYS A 72 8.61 -23.37 -8.76
N LYS A 73 8.28 -22.29 -9.46
CA LYS A 73 7.92 -22.35 -10.88
C LYS A 73 9.07 -22.88 -11.74
N SER A 74 10.30 -22.43 -11.51
CA SER A 74 11.46 -22.94 -12.24
C SER A 74 11.72 -24.43 -12.01
N GLN A 75 11.50 -24.93 -10.79
CA GLN A 75 11.63 -26.37 -10.51
C GLN A 75 10.53 -27.21 -11.20
N GLU A 76 9.30 -26.70 -11.31
CA GLU A 76 8.21 -27.36 -12.03
C GLU A 76 8.45 -27.40 -13.55
N GLU A 77 9.02 -26.34 -14.12
CA GLU A 77 9.41 -26.28 -15.54
C GLU A 77 10.55 -27.26 -15.86
N ASP A 78 11.57 -27.36 -15.00
CA ASP A 78 12.67 -28.32 -15.15
C ASP A 78 12.17 -29.77 -15.07
N LEU A 79 11.23 -30.09 -14.16
CA LEU A 79 10.62 -31.43 -14.05
C LEU A 79 9.73 -31.79 -15.24
N SER A 80 9.06 -30.80 -15.85
CA SER A 80 8.23 -31.00 -17.04
C SER A 80 9.05 -31.33 -18.29
N TYR A 81 10.34 -30.99 -18.33
CA TYR A 81 11.25 -31.27 -19.44
C TYR A 81 11.84 -32.70 -19.42
N ILE A 82 11.64 -33.45 -18.33
CA ILE A 82 12.15 -34.81 -18.13
C ILE A 82 11.03 -35.88 -18.17
N GLY A 83 9.79 -35.47 -18.46
CA GLY A 83 8.60 -36.33 -18.61
C GLY A 83 8.24 -36.63 -20.05
#